data_AF-A0A533ZZ83-F1
#
_entry.id   AF-A0A533ZZ83-F1
#
_cell.length_a   1.000
_cell.length_b   1.000
_cell.length_c   1.000
_cell.angle_alpha   90.00
_cell.angle_beta   90.00
_cell.angle_gamma   90.00
#
_symmetry.space_group_name_H-M   'P 1'
#
loop_
_entity.id
_entity.type
_entity.pdbx_description
1 polymer ?
#
loop_
_entity_poly.entity_id
_entity_poly.type
_entity_poly.pdbx_seq_one_letter_code
_entity_poly.pdbx_strand_id
1 'polypeptide(L)'
;GAGADLQRHGDKVALDIYNARLPTQLAQRLDVLDFATPVQFVETHSKGSGAHMEIAAKAPFEQLAYQSGNQYVIEIAPGKEKEKKDPNAPPVYSGNRVTFNMQDIPVRTALQLIAEISQLNIVVADSVTGNVTLRLNNVPWDQALDIVLLAKGLDKRRNGNVIWIGPQKEIADREQAIADAKLKLSEVTETITEYIPISYGKAKDIAELMTQKAQQGTGAAGGGTGGAAAASSGFLSARGRVSHDERTNTLLVVDTPDRVNGIRELVAKLDKPVQQVLIESRIVVATDNFAREIGAKFGISGGFQSGSTTVATSGNNFATDTMENIALNNRLNNRAGSTGLLSAPGGTGGGITVPTLGNRLNVSLPTTNTKAGSIGLSILGADYLLDLELSAGQTEGRSELISSPRVVTANQQEADIVQGQDIPYSTISAGAGGGAAVPTVAFKQAVLELKVTPTITADGRVFLNLNVKKDALNSYYTNASGSYPIIDKREMSTSVLVDNGQTVVLGGVYEFDKTDSVTKVPFLGDIPGIGAFFRNTQRSNQKAELLIFVTPKILSENLK
;
A
#
# COMPACT_ATOMS: atom_id res chain seq x y z
N GLY A 1 21.47 -42.67 33.29
CA GLY A 1 20.01 -42.67 33.44
C GLY A 1 19.44 -41.59 32.55
N ALA A 2 18.21 -41.78 32.06
CA ALA A 2 17.51 -40.70 31.36
C ALA A 2 17.19 -39.59 32.38
N GLY A 3 17.49 -38.35 32.05
CA GLY A 3 17.14 -37.18 32.86
C GLY A 3 15.89 -36.53 32.29
N ALA A 4 14.92 -36.17 33.14
CA ALA A 4 13.68 -35.53 32.72
C ALA A 4 13.64 -34.08 33.25
N ASP A 5 13.43 -33.12 32.36
CA ASP A 5 13.18 -31.72 32.70
C ASP A 5 11.77 -31.33 32.26
N LEU A 6 10.98 -30.77 33.18
CA LEU A 6 9.59 -30.38 32.95
C LEU A 6 9.47 -28.86 33.02
N GLN A 7 9.05 -28.24 31.93
CA GLN A 7 8.85 -26.81 31.81
C GLN A 7 7.39 -26.49 31.51
N ARG A 8 6.85 -25.45 32.17
CA ARG A 8 5.50 -24.94 31.89
C ARG A 8 5.57 -23.71 31.01
N HIS A 9 4.90 -23.77 29.87
CA HIS A 9 4.78 -22.68 28.90
C HIS A 9 3.30 -22.31 28.72
N GLY A 10 2.77 -21.49 29.64
CA GLY A 10 1.37 -21.06 29.62
C GLY A 10 0.38 -22.23 29.73
N ASP A 11 -0.31 -22.50 28.63
CA ASP A 11 -1.33 -23.56 28.49
C ASP A 11 -0.72 -24.93 28.13
N LYS A 12 0.61 -25.00 28.01
CA LYS A 12 1.34 -26.20 27.62
C LYS A 12 2.36 -26.62 28.66
N VAL A 13 2.57 -27.91 28.76
CA VAL A 13 3.59 -28.54 29.60
C VAL A 13 4.55 -29.30 28.71
N ALA A 14 5.81 -28.89 28.69
CA ALA A 14 6.86 -29.49 27.90
C ALA A 14 7.76 -30.35 28.79
N LEU A 15 7.96 -31.61 28.41
CA LEU A 15 8.85 -32.56 29.06
C LEU A 15 9.98 -32.91 28.08
N ASP A 16 11.20 -32.54 28.45
CA ASP A 16 12.42 -32.94 27.74
C ASP A 16 13.06 -34.13 28.48
N ILE A 17 13.17 -35.28 27.80
CA ILE A 17 13.81 -36.49 28.31
C ILE A 17 15.16 -36.68 27.62
N TYR A 18 16.24 -36.41 28.33
CA TYR A 18 17.61 -36.57 27.84
C TYR A 18 18.05 -38.03 27.85
N ASN A 19 18.83 -38.45 26.84
CA ASN A 19 19.35 -39.81 26.69
C ASN A 19 18.27 -40.89 26.61
N ALA A 20 17.14 -40.58 25.97
CA ALA A 20 16.04 -41.50 25.70
C ALA A 20 15.78 -41.60 24.19
N ARG A 21 15.64 -42.83 23.68
CA ARG A 21 15.29 -43.08 22.28
C ARG A 21 13.79 -43.30 22.17
N LEU A 22 13.10 -42.39 21.47
CA LEU A 22 11.67 -42.52 21.20
C LEU A 22 11.43 -43.56 20.09
N PRO A 23 10.68 -44.65 20.35
CA PRO A 23 10.23 -45.57 19.30
C PRO A 23 9.34 -44.84 18.29
N THR A 24 9.45 -45.16 17.00
CA THR A 24 8.67 -44.52 15.93
C THR A 24 7.16 -44.67 16.11
N GLN A 25 6.70 -45.73 16.78
CA GLN A 25 5.29 -45.95 17.09
C GLN A 25 4.74 -44.99 18.15
N LEU A 26 5.60 -44.47 19.02
CA LEU A 26 5.19 -43.56 20.09
C LEU A 26 5.28 -42.10 19.64
N ALA A 27 6.05 -41.79 18.59
CA ALA A 27 6.19 -40.45 18.00
C ALA A 27 4.92 -40.03 17.24
N GLN A 28 3.85 -39.79 17.98
CA GLN A 28 2.54 -39.42 17.46
C GLN A 28 1.91 -38.32 18.31
N ARG A 29 0.88 -37.70 17.73
CA ARG A 29 -0.03 -36.78 18.43
C ARG A 29 -1.28 -37.54 18.84
N LEU A 30 -1.51 -37.64 20.14
CA LEU A 30 -2.69 -38.22 20.74
C LEU A 30 -3.69 -37.10 21.05
N ASP A 31 -4.92 -37.27 20.55
CA ASP A 31 -6.07 -36.47 20.96
C ASP A 31 -6.78 -37.20 22.11
N VAL A 32 -6.93 -36.51 23.25
CA VAL A 32 -7.52 -37.08 24.47
C VAL A 32 -8.76 -36.32 24.93
N LEU A 33 -9.37 -35.53 24.04
CA LEU A 33 -10.59 -34.77 24.32
C LEU A 33 -11.76 -35.64 24.77
N ASP A 34 -11.88 -36.86 24.26
CA ASP A 34 -12.97 -37.79 24.58
C ASP A 34 -12.92 -38.33 26.02
N PHE A 35 -11.78 -38.18 26.71
CA PHE A 35 -11.57 -38.74 28.06
C PHE A 35 -11.99 -37.80 29.19
N ALA A 36 -12.65 -36.67 28.88
CA ALA A 36 -13.11 -35.68 29.86
C ALA A 36 -12.01 -35.22 30.84
N THR A 37 -10.75 -35.20 30.38
CA THR A 37 -9.60 -34.72 31.15
C THR A 37 -9.28 -33.26 30.80
N PRO A 38 -8.53 -32.53 31.64
CA PRO A 38 -8.07 -31.19 31.30
C PRO A 38 -7.06 -31.16 30.13
N VAL A 39 -6.49 -32.31 29.76
CA VAL A 39 -5.54 -32.44 28.65
C VAL A 39 -6.31 -32.53 27.33
N GLN A 40 -5.85 -31.79 26.32
CA GLN A 40 -6.43 -31.80 24.98
C GLN A 40 -5.60 -32.65 24.03
N PHE A 41 -4.29 -32.40 24.01
CA PHE A 41 -3.36 -33.08 23.11
C PHE A 41 -2.08 -33.49 23.84
N VAL A 42 -1.56 -34.67 23.50
CA VAL A 42 -0.21 -35.11 23.88
C VAL A 42 0.55 -35.38 22.60
N GLU A 43 1.60 -34.61 22.36
CA GLU A 43 2.45 -34.77 21.18
C GLU A 43 3.85 -35.20 21.62
N THR A 44 4.40 -36.23 20.99
CA THR A 44 5.78 -36.64 21.26
C THR A 44 6.58 -36.71 19.98
N HIS A 45 7.81 -36.20 20.02
CA HIS A 45 8.73 -36.26 18.91
C HIS A 45 10.17 -36.42 19.40
N SER A 46 11.04 -36.95 18.55
CA SER A 46 12.46 -37.08 18.87
C SER A 46 13.14 -35.71 18.75
N LYS A 47 13.94 -35.34 19.74
CA LYS A 47 14.68 -34.06 19.77
C LYS A 47 16.14 -34.34 20.12
N GLY A 48 17.01 -34.31 19.11
CA GLY A 48 18.44 -34.66 19.26
C GLY A 48 18.63 -36.10 19.76
N SER A 49 19.37 -36.28 20.86
CA SER A 49 19.58 -37.58 21.54
C SER A 49 18.54 -37.89 22.62
N GLY A 50 17.45 -37.11 22.69
CA GLY A 50 16.36 -37.26 23.64
C GLY A 50 14.98 -37.33 23.01
N ALA A 51 13.96 -37.46 23.86
CA ALA A 51 12.55 -37.39 23.48
C ALA A 51 11.93 -36.11 24.06
N HIS A 52 11.13 -35.43 23.26
CA HIS A 52 10.33 -34.29 23.69
C HIS A 52 8.86 -34.68 23.72
N MET A 53 8.17 -34.37 24.81
CA MET A 53 6.74 -34.56 24.98
C MET A 53 6.10 -33.22 25.32
N GLU A 54 5.11 -32.81 24.54
CA GLU A 54 4.34 -31.58 24.72
C GLU A 54 2.89 -31.95 25.05
N ILE A 55 2.41 -31.47 26.19
CA ILE A 55 1.06 -31.72 26.70
C ILE A 55 0.31 -30.40 26.70
N ALA A 56 -0.70 -30.27 25.85
CA ALA A 56 -1.58 -29.10 25.81
C ALA A 56 -2.77 -29.34 26.74
N ALA A 57 -2.98 -28.46 27.72
CA ALA A 57 -4.08 -28.56 28.68
C ALA A 57 -4.88 -27.25 28.75
N LYS A 58 -6.19 -27.37 29.00
CA LYS A 58 -7.09 -26.22 29.11
C LYS A 58 -6.81 -25.46 30.42
N ALA A 59 -6.39 -24.21 30.32
CA ALA A 59 -6.17 -23.35 31.50
C ALA A 59 -7.49 -22.97 32.21
N PRO A 60 -7.48 -22.75 33.54
CA PRO A 60 -6.36 -22.98 34.46
C PRO A 60 -6.23 -24.46 34.86
N PHE A 61 -4.99 -24.96 34.96
CA PHE A 61 -4.66 -26.30 35.46
C PHE A 61 -3.47 -26.27 36.43
N GLU A 62 -3.44 -27.24 37.34
CA GLU A 62 -2.33 -27.54 38.24
C GLU A 62 -1.58 -28.78 37.74
N GLN A 63 -0.25 -28.76 37.83
CA GLN A 63 0.60 -29.87 37.39
C GLN A 63 1.46 -30.36 38.57
N LEU A 64 1.57 -31.67 38.73
CA LEU A 64 2.48 -32.33 39.66
C LEU A 64 3.29 -33.35 38.86
N ALA A 65 4.61 -33.38 39.03
CA ALA A 65 5.44 -34.40 38.41
C ALA A 65 6.37 -35.03 39.44
N TYR A 66 6.46 -36.35 39.42
CA TYR A 66 7.33 -37.11 40.29
C TYR A 66 7.84 -38.37 39.59
N GLN A 67 9.05 -38.80 39.97
CA GLN A 67 9.65 -40.03 39.46
C GLN A 67 9.53 -41.12 40.51
N SER A 68 8.84 -42.21 40.17
CA SER A 68 8.71 -43.40 41.02
C SER A 68 9.39 -44.59 40.32
N GLY A 69 10.57 -44.96 40.83
CA GLY A 69 11.39 -46.02 40.22
C GLY A 69 11.74 -45.70 38.75
N ASN A 70 11.23 -46.52 37.83
CA ASN A 70 11.47 -46.40 36.39
C ASN A 70 10.32 -45.68 35.64
N GLN A 71 9.39 -45.06 36.36
CA GLN A 71 8.26 -44.32 35.78
C GLN A 71 8.35 -42.83 36.16
N TYR A 72 8.18 -41.96 35.18
CA TYR A 72 8.01 -40.52 35.39
C TYR A 72 6.53 -40.19 35.20
N VAL A 73 5.86 -39.78 36.28
CA VAL A 73 4.42 -39.55 36.29
C VAL A 73 4.17 -38.04 36.28
N ILE A 74 3.32 -37.58 35.36
CA ILE A 74 2.84 -36.20 35.29
C ILE A 74 1.33 -36.25 35.53
N GLU A 75 0.89 -35.63 36.63
CA GLU A 75 -0.52 -35.45 36.96
C GLU A 75 -0.94 -34.03 36.59
N ILE A 76 -2.04 -33.91 35.83
CA ILE A 76 -2.63 -32.64 35.43
C ILE A 76 -4.05 -32.61 35.97
N ALA A 77 -4.31 -31.71 36.91
CA ALA A 77 -5.61 -31.50 37.52
C ALA A 77 -6.22 -30.18 37.03
N PRO A 78 -7.56 -30.10 36.84
CA PRO A 78 -8.23 -28.84 36.54
C PRO A 78 -8.01 -27.86 37.69
N GLY A 79 -7.46 -26.70 37.36
CA GLY A 79 -7.21 -25.63 38.30
C GLY A 79 -8.51 -24.92 38.59
N LYS A 80 -8.73 -24.55 39.86
CA LYS A 80 -9.88 -23.71 40.20
C LYS A 80 -9.63 -22.32 39.62
N GLU A 81 -10.46 -21.94 38.66
CA GLU A 81 -10.51 -20.58 38.16
C GLU A 81 -10.77 -19.65 39.35
N LYS A 82 -9.76 -18.86 39.72
CA LYS A 82 -9.98 -17.75 40.63
C LYS A 82 -10.83 -16.77 39.85
N GLU A 83 -12.15 -16.85 40.03
CA GLU A 83 -13.10 -15.86 39.53
C GLU A 83 -12.49 -14.48 39.76
N LYS A 84 -12.26 -13.75 38.66
CA LYS A 84 -12.06 -12.32 38.72
C LYS A 84 -13.33 -11.74 39.31
N LYS A 85 -13.34 -11.56 40.63
CA LYS A 85 -14.43 -10.88 41.32
C LYS A 85 -14.55 -9.49 40.70
N ASP A 86 -15.69 -9.24 40.08
CA ASP A 86 -16.12 -7.90 39.72
C ASP A 86 -16.04 -7.03 40.99
N PRO A 87 -15.31 -5.90 40.97
CA PRO A 87 -15.16 -5.05 42.16
C PRO A 87 -16.47 -4.42 42.64
N ASN A 88 -17.54 -4.51 41.83
CA ASN A 88 -18.89 -4.01 42.15
C ASN A 88 -19.97 -5.11 42.27
N ALA A 89 -19.61 -6.40 42.17
CA ALA A 89 -20.57 -7.47 42.42
C ALA A 89 -20.86 -7.56 43.93
N PRO A 90 -22.14 -7.66 44.36
CA PRO A 90 -22.46 -7.80 45.77
C PRO A 90 -21.79 -9.06 46.34
N PRO A 91 -21.20 -9.00 47.55
CA PRO A 91 -20.47 -10.13 48.13
C PRO A 91 -21.38 -11.36 48.26
N VAL A 92 -20.95 -12.48 47.69
CA VAL A 92 -21.61 -13.78 47.85
C VAL A 92 -21.24 -14.34 49.22
N TYR A 93 -22.22 -14.45 50.10
CA TYR A 93 -22.08 -15.02 51.43
C TYR A 93 -22.36 -16.52 51.40
N SER A 94 -21.44 -17.33 51.92
CA SER A 94 -21.45 -18.80 51.84
C SER A 94 -21.22 -19.48 53.20
N GLY A 95 -21.10 -18.70 54.28
CA GLY A 95 -20.88 -19.23 55.62
C GLY A 95 -22.05 -20.07 56.15
N ASN A 96 -21.74 -21.00 57.06
CA ASN A 96 -22.74 -21.73 57.83
C ASN A 96 -23.74 -20.76 58.48
N ARG A 97 -25.02 -21.10 58.41
CA ARG A 97 -26.11 -20.26 58.93
C ARG A 97 -26.14 -20.32 60.44
N VAL A 98 -26.19 -19.15 61.06
CA VAL A 98 -26.13 -18.96 62.50
C VAL A 98 -27.24 -18.02 62.94
N THR A 99 -27.71 -18.22 64.17
CA THR A 99 -28.74 -17.40 64.80
C THR A 99 -28.16 -16.81 66.06
N PHE A 100 -28.17 -15.48 66.17
CA PHE A 100 -27.63 -14.74 67.31
C PHE A 100 -28.69 -13.82 67.89
N ASN A 101 -28.73 -13.74 69.21
CA ASN A 101 -29.50 -12.73 69.92
C ASN A 101 -28.61 -12.14 71.01
N MET A 102 -28.07 -10.95 70.76
CA MET A 102 -27.12 -10.27 71.63
C MET A 102 -27.60 -8.84 71.85
N GLN A 103 -27.73 -8.46 73.10
CA GLN A 103 -28.12 -7.11 73.49
C GLN A 103 -26.99 -6.48 74.31
N ASP A 104 -26.49 -5.34 73.84
CA ASP A 104 -25.45 -4.54 74.48
C ASP A 104 -24.16 -5.31 74.84
N ILE A 105 -23.67 -6.13 73.90
CA ILE A 105 -22.44 -6.91 74.10
C ILE A 105 -21.23 -6.17 73.52
N PRO A 106 -20.07 -6.15 74.19
CA PRO A 106 -18.83 -5.59 73.61
C PRO A 106 -18.51 -6.22 72.26
N VAL A 107 -18.12 -5.41 71.28
CA VAL A 107 -17.83 -5.86 69.90
C VAL A 107 -16.79 -6.99 69.89
N ARG A 108 -15.78 -6.93 70.76
CA ARG A 108 -14.76 -7.97 70.90
C ARG A 108 -15.36 -9.33 71.24
N THR A 109 -16.29 -9.36 72.18
CA THR A 109 -16.99 -10.57 72.62
C THR A 109 -17.91 -11.10 71.53
N ALA A 110 -18.59 -10.21 70.80
CA ALA A 110 -19.40 -10.59 69.65
C ALA A 110 -18.54 -11.22 68.52
N LEU A 111 -17.38 -10.64 68.21
CA LEU A 111 -16.44 -11.17 67.21
C LEU A 111 -15.80 -12.49 67.66
N GLN A 112 -15.50 -12.67 68.95
CA GLN A 112 -14.99 -13.93 69.50
C GLN A 112 -16.02 -15.05 69.40
N LEU A 113 -17.29 -14.77 69.71
CA LEU A 113 -18.34 -15.78 69.59
C LEU A 113 -18.56 -16.20 68.13
N ILE A 114 -18.52 -15.25 67.20
CA ILE A 114 -18.57 -15.53 65.76
C ILE A 114 -17.35 -16.39 65.34
N ALA A 115 -16.15 -16.08 65.85
CA ALA A 115 -14.94 -16.84 65.58
C ALA A 115 -15.01 -18.30 66.08
N GLU A 116 -15.52 -18.51 67.29
CA GLU A 116 -15.62 -19.82 67.95
C GLU A 116 -16.59 -20.75 67.22
N ILE A 117 -17.74 -20.22 66.82
CA ILE A 117 -18.77 -20.97 66.08
C ILE A 117 -18.34 -21.24 64.62
N SER A 118 -17.61 -20.31 64.00
CA SER A 118 -17.11 -20.46 62.62
C SER A 118 -15.76 -21.18 62.52
N GLN A 119 -15.15 -21.56 63.65
CA GLN A 119 -13.82 -22.18 63.73
C GLN A 119 -12.72 -21.34 63.04
N LEU A 120 -12.78 -20.02 63.19
CA LEU A 120 -11.83 -19.09 62.59
C LEU A 120 -10.88 -18.50 63.62
N ASN A 121 -9.62 -18.35 63.22
CA ASN A 121 -8.65 -17.61 64.02
C ASN A 121 -8.79 -16.12 63.74
N ILE A 122 -9.35 -15.38 64.71
CA ILE A 122 -9.52 -13.93 64.63
C ILE A 122 -8.60 -13.24 65.64
N VAL A 123 -7.84 -12.24 65.18
CA VAL A 123 -7.07 -11.33 66.03
C VAL A 123 -7.72 -9.95 65.98
N VAL A 124 -8.23 -9.49 67.12
CA VAL A 124 -8.89 -8.19 67.26
C VAL A 124 -7.88 -7.19 67.81
N ALA A 125 -7.74 -6.03 67.16
CA ALA A 125 -6.87 -4.96 67.66
C ALA A 125 -7.40 -4.38 68.99
N ASP A 126 -6.49 -3.92 69.85
CA ASP A 126 -6.87 -3.35 71.16
C ASP A 126 -7.65 -2.03 71.04
N SER A 127 -7.52 -1.36 69.90
CA SER A 127 -8.24 -0.14 69.52
C SER A 127 -9.74 -0.36 69.24
N VAL A 128 -10.23 -1.61 69.20
CA VAL A 128 -11.65 -1.92 68.96
C VAL A 128 -12.47 -1.73 70.24
N THR A 129 -13.27 -0.66 70.27
CA THR A 129 -14.14 -0.29 71.41
C THR A 129 -15.61 -0.14 70.98
N GLY A 130 -16.52 -0.32 71.94
CA GLY A 130 -17.95 -0.13 71.77
C GLY A 130 -18.78 -1.41 71.91
N ASN A 131 -20.09 -1.21 72.06
CA ASN A 131 -21.07 -2.28 72.21
C ASN A 131 -21.93 -2.41 70.95
N VAL A 132 -22.35 -3.63 70.63
CA VAL A 132 -23.28 -3.94 69.53
C VAL A 132 -24.47 -4.70 70.09
N THR A 133 -25.65 -4.31 69.62
CA THR A 133 -26.88 -5.08 69.77
C THR A 133 -27.22 -5.66 68.41
N LEU A 134 -27.29 -6.98 68.30
CA LEU A 134 -27.58 -7.69 67.05
C LEU A 134 -28.59 -8.81 67.31
N ARG A 135 -29.56 -8.92 66.41
CA ARG A 135 -30.49 -10.05 66.34
C ARG A 135 -30.47 -10.58 64.92
N LEU A 136 -29.82 -11.71 64.73
CA LEU A 136 -29.65 -12.36 63.44
C LEU A 136 -30.38 -13.71 63.50
N ASN A 137 -31.25 -13.99 62.53
CA ASN A 137 -31.97 -15.25 62.45
C ASN A 137 -31.64 -15.92 61.11
N ASN A 138 -31.05 -17.11 61.16
CA ASN A 138 -30.71 -17.91 59.97
C ASN A 138 -29.84 -17.16 58.93
N VAL A 139 -28.84 -16.41 59.40
CA VAL A 139 -27.94 -15.62 58.55
C VAL A 139 -26.57 -16.31 58.45
N PRO A 140 -25.95 -16.41 57.25
CA PRO A 140 -24.56 -16.86 57.12
C PRO A 140 -23.59 -16.10 58.04
N TRP A 141 -22.65 -16.80 58.70
CA TRP A 141 -21.73 -16.15 59.66
C TRP A 141 -20.82 -15.09 59.02
N ASP A 142 -20.50 -15.21 57.73
CA ASP A 142 -19.68 -14.27 56.98
C ASP A 142 -20.43 -12.97 56.68
N GLN A 143 -21.73 -13.07 56.42
CA GLN A 143 -22.64 -11.93 56.35
C GLN A 143 -22.82 -11.28 57.73
N ALA A 144 -22.96 -12.09 58.79
CA ALA A 144 -23.05 -11.59 60.16
C ALA A 144 -21.79 -10.81 60.57
N LEU A 145 -20.60 -11.34 60.23
CA LEU A 145 -19.32 -10.69 60.47
C LEU A 145 -19.22 -9.35 59.71
N ASP A 146 -19.59 -9.32 58.43
CA ASP A 146 -19.59 -8.10 57.61
C ASP A 146 -20.49 -7.00 58.19
N ILE A 147 -21.70 -7.36 58.63
CA ILE A 147 -22.65 -6.43 59.23
C ILE A 147 -22.09 -5.83 60.52
N VAL A 148 -21.45 -6.64 61.37
CA VAL A 148 -20.81 -6.17 62.61
C VAL A 148 -19.65 -5.22 62.31
N LEU A 149 -18.83 -5.55 61.31
CA LEU A 149 -17.72 -4.71 60.86
C LEU A 149 -18.22 -3.36 60.33
N LEU A 150 -19.23 -3.37 59.45
CA LEU A 150 -19.81 -2.17 58.84
C LEU A 150 -20.51 -1.28 59.87
N ALA A 151 -21.25 -1.86 60.82
CA ALA A 151 -21.96 -1.10 61.86
C ALA A 151 -21.03 -0.33 62.81
N LYS A 152 -19.76 -0.73 62.91
CA LYS A 152 -18.76 -0.12 63.82
C LYS A 152 -17.55 0.47 63.09
N GLY A 153 -17.59 0.57 61.76
CA GLY A 153 -16.49 1.16 60.98
C GLY A 153 -15.17 0.37 61.10
N LEU A 154 -15.28 -0.94 61.29
CA LEU A 154 -14.15 -1.87 61.35
C LEU A 154 -13.94 -2.50 59.97
N ASP A 155 -12.71 -2.89 59.68
CA ASP A 155 -12.36 -3.61 58.45
C ASP A 155 -11.55 -4.87 58.81
N LYS A 156 -11.52 -5.84 57.89
CA LYS A 156 -10.84 -7.13 58.06
C LYS A 156 -9.75 -7.32 57.02
N ARG A 157 -8.63 -7.93 57.42
CA ARG A 157 -7.58 -8.42 56.52
C ARG A 157 -7.31 -9.88 56.79
N ARG A 158 -7.43 -10.70 55.75
CA ARG A 158 -7.17 -12.13 55.83
C ARG A 158 -5.75 -12.40 55.37
N ASN A 159 -4.91 -12.83 56.30
CA ASN A 159 -3.58 -13.33 56.00
C ASN A 159 -3.59 -14.85 56.22
N GLY A 160 -3.87 -15.60 55.15
CA GLY A 160 -3.96 -17.06 55.20
C GLY A 160 -5.10 -17.56 56.11
N ASN A 161 -4.73 -18.23 57.21
CA ASN A 161 -5.65 -18.83 58.18
C ASN A 161 -6.08 -17.88 59.32
N VAL A 162 -5.54 -16.65 59.36
CA VAL A 162 -5.83 -15.68 60.42
C VAL A 162 -6.50 -14.45 59.82
N ILE A 163 -7.56 -13.98 60.47
CA ILE A 163 -8.26 -12.75 60.14
C ILE A 163 -7.91 -11.70 61.18
N TRP A 164 -7.29 -10.61 60.74
CA TRP A 164 -7.04 -9.45 61.58
C TRP A 164 -8.18 -8.43 61.42
N ILE A 165 -8.71 -7.94 62.53
CA ILE A 165 -9.82 -6.98 62.58
C ILE A 165 -9.39 -5.74 63.35
N GLY A 166 -9.58 -4.57 62.76
CA GLY A 166 -9.26 -3.29 63.39
C GLY A 166 -10.08 -2.13 62.82
N PRO A 167 -9.94 -0.92 63.38
CA PRO A 167 -10.58 0.28 62.86
C PRO A 167 -10.11 0.57 61.43
N GLN A 168 -11.04 0.92 60.53
CA GLN A 168 -10.74 1.16 59.11
C GLN A 168 -9.59 2.15 58.88
N LYS A 169 -9.48 3.17 59.73
CA LYS A 169 -8.41 4.19 59.67
C LYS A 169 -7.01 3.60 59.91
N GLU A 170 -6.86 2.72 60.89
CA GLU A 170 -5.56 2.10 61.24
C GLU A 170 -5.07 1.18 60.11
N ILE A 171 -6.00 0.47 59.48
CA ILE A 171 -5.71 -0.38 58.32
C ILE A 171 -5.29 0.47 57.12
N ALA A 172 -6.04 1.54 56.81
CA ALA A 172 -5.74 2.45 55.72
C ALA A 172 -4.38 3.15 55.90
N ASP A 173 -4.09 3.66 57.11
CA ASP A 173 -2.83 4.34 57.42
C ASP A 173 -1.64 3.37 57.28
N ARG A 174 -1.80 2.10 57.69
CA ARG A 174 -0.77 1.06 57.53
C ARG A 174 -0.57 0.67 56.06
N GLU A 175 -1.64 0.52 55.29
CA GLU A 175 -1.56 0.23 53.86
C GLU A 175 -0.88 1.37 53.09
N GLN A 176 -1.22 2.61 53.42
CA GLN A 176 -0.56 3.78 52.89
C GLN A 176 0.92 3.80 53.26
N ALA A 177 1.27 3.55 54.53
CA ALA A 177 2.66 3.45 54.95
C ALA A 177 3.43 2.31 54.25
N ILE A 178 2.79 1.17 53.97
CA ILE A 178 3.39 0.05 53.22
C ILE A 178 3.57 0.42 51.74
N ALA A 179 2.60 1.09 51.13
CA ALA A 179 2.68 1.56 49.75
C ALA A 179 3.78 2.63 49.60
N ASP A 180 3.84 3.59 50.52
CA ASP A 180 4.87 4.63 50.58
C ASP A 180 6.25 4.03 50.87
N ALA A 181 6.34 3.02 51.74
CA ALA A 181 7.57 2.30 52.00
C ALA A 181 8.05 1.55 50.75
N LYS A 182 7.16 0.93 49.97
CA LYS A 182 7.52 0.30 48.69
C LYS A 182 7.99 1.32 47.66
N LEU A 183 7.34 2.48 47.56
CA LEU A 183 7.76 3.57 46.67
C LEU A 183 9.15 4.09 47.07
N LYS A 184 9.36 4.39 48.36
CA LYS A 184 10.66 4.81 48.89
C LYS A 184 11.75 3.75 48.69
N LEU A 185 11.41 2.46 48.84
CA LEU A 185 12.36 1.38 48.56
C LEU A 185 12.79 1.41 47.09
N SER A 186 11.86 1.58 46.16
CA SER A 186 12.16 1.69 44.72
C SER A 186 12.91 2.98 44.33
N GLU A 187 12.86 4.04 45.14
CA GLU A 187 13.65 5.26 44.94
C GLU A 187 15.09 5.14 45.48
N VAL A 188 15.28 4.30 46.50
CA VAL A 188 16.55 4.07 47.20
C VAL A 188 17.36 2.94 46.55
N THR A 189 16.75 2.06 45.76
CA THR A 189 17.48 1.06 44.98
C THR A 189 18.51 1.72 44.06
N GLU A 190 19.72 1.14 44.02
CA GLU A 190 20.82 1.61 43.19
C GLU A 190 20.48 1.48 41.70
N THR A 191 20.76 2.52 40.93
CA THR A 191 20.64 2.50 39.47
C THR A 191 21.90 1.93 38.84
N ILE A 192 21.73 1.00 37.91
CA ILE A 192 22.83 0.43 37.12
C ILE A 192 22.84 1.05 35.72
N THR A 193 24.01 1.07 35.09
CA THR A 193 24.16 1.47 33.68
C THR A 193 24.42 0.23 32.84
N GLU A 194 23.65 0.06 31.78
CA GLU A 194 23.81 -1.05 30.84
C GLU A 194 23.86 -0.56 29.38
N TYR A 195 24.73 -1.20 28.60
CA TYR A 195 24.86 -0.98 27.16
C TYR A 195 24.20 -2.12 26.41
N ILE A 196 23.18 -1.81 25.62
CA ILE A 196 22.42 -2.78 24.82
C ILE A 196 22.72 -2.52 23.34
N PRO A 197 23.48 -3.39 22.65
CA PRO A 197 23.68 -3.26 21.21
C PRO A 197 22.42 -3.63 20.43
N ILE A 198 22.13 -2.93 19.33
CA ILE A 198 20.99 -3.20 18.44
C ILE A 198 21.51 -3.66 17.08
N SER A 199 20.93 -4.73 16.54
CA SER A 199 21.42 -5.37 15.32
C SER A 199 20.65 -4.92 14.07
N TYR A 200 19.32 -4.85 14.12
CA TYR A 200 18.44 -4.62 12.96
C TYR A 200 17.75 -3.25 13.02
N GLY A 201 17.38 -2.78 14.20
CA GLY A 201 16.77 -1.47 14.41
C GLY A 201 17.79 -0.32 14.57
N LYS A 202 17.33 0.92 14.42
CA LYS A 202 18.10 2.12 14.77
C LYS A 202 17.94 2.45 16.26
N ALA A 203 19.05 2.62 16.97
CA ALA A 203 19.04 2.97 18.39
C ALA A 203 18.36 4.32 18.67
N LYS A 204 18.45 5.26 17.72
CA LYS A 204 17.75 6.54 17.78
C LYS A 204 16.23 6.37 17.88
N ASP A 205 15.63 5.63 16.96
CA ASP A 205 14.18 5.44 16.88
C ASP A 205 13.65 4.74 18.14
N ILE A 206 14.39 3.75 18.66
CA ILE A 206 14.02 3.04 19.90
C ILE A 206 14.16 3.94 21.12
N ALA A 207 15.20 4.78 21.21
CA ALA A 207 15.36 5.74 22.30
C ALA A 207 14.26 6.82 22.28
N GLU A 208 13.87 7.30 21.09
CA GLU A 208 12.75 8.23 20.92
C GLU A 208 11.42 7.59 21.37
N LEU A 209 11.15 6.33 21.01
CA LEU A 209 9.95 5.61 21.47
C LEU A 209 9.90 5.43 23.00
N MET A 210 11.05 5.23 23.65
CA MET A 210 11.14 5.07 25.11
C MET A 210 10.96 6.40 25.87
N THR A 211 11.35 7.52 25.25
CA THR A 211 11.34 8.86 25.88
C THR A 211 10.08 9.67 25.55
N GLN A 212 9.56 9.61 24.33
CA GLN A 212 8.36 10.37 23.91
C GLN A 212 7.10 9.95 24.69
N LYS A 213 6.93 8.66 24.99
CA LYS A 213 5.82 8.20 25.85
C LYS A 213 5.96 8.62 27.31
N ALA A 214 7.18 8.91 27.79
CA ALA A 214 7.40 9.46 29.11
C ALA A 214 7.06 10.96 29.18
N GLN A 215 7.09 11.67 28.05
CA GLN A 215 6.89 13.12 27.97
C GLN A 215 5.44 13.54 27.67
N GLN A 216 4.62 12.64 27.12
CA GLN A 216 3.19 12.90 26.85
C GLN A 216 2.30 12.87 28.12
N GLY A 217 2.90 12.88 29.32
CA GLY A 217 2.24 13.13 30.60
C GLY A 217 2.38 14.58 31.10
N THR A 218 3.11 15.44 30.40
CA THR A 218 3.34 16.84 30.82
C THR A 218 3.16 17.79 29.64
N GLY A 219 1.92 18.21 29.40
CA GLY A 219 1.62 19.27 28.44
C GLY A 219 0.13 19.51 28.25
N ALA A 220 -0.42 20.46 29.01
CA ALA A 220 -1.69 21.19 28.84
C ALA A 220 -2.86 20.85 29.80
N ALA A 221 -2.77 21.37 31.03
CA ALA A 221 -3.90 22.02 31.71
C ALA A 221 -3.35 23.03 32.72
N GLY A 222 -3.98 24.20 32.78
CA GLY A 222 -3.56 25.40 33.51
C GLY A 222 -3.37 25.24 35.02
N GLY A 223 -2.73 26.26 35.58
CA GLY A 223 -2.25 26.34 36.95
C GLY A 223 -3.24 25.89 38.03
N GLY A 224 -2.71 25.09 38.96
CA GLY A 224 -3.31 24.75 40.23
C GLY A 224 -2.24 24.16 41.13
N THR A 225 -1.88 24.89 42.18
CA THR A 225 -0.95 24.47 43.24
C THR A 225 -1.49 23.27 44.01
N GLY A 226 -0.75 22.16 44.05
CA GLY A 226 -0.93 21.12 45.07
C GLY A 226 -0.67 19.69 44.60
N GLY A 227 0.34 19.04 45.19
CA GLY A 227 0.41 17.57 45.29
C GLY A 227 1.19 16.86 44.18
N ALA A 228 2.45 16.54 44.47
CA ALA A 228 3.27 15.63 43.68
C ALA A 228 2.64 14.22 43.61
N ALA A 229 2.09 13.90 42.45
CA ALA A 229 1.89 12.52 41.99
C ALA A 229 2.33 12.49 40.53
N ALA A 230 3.64 12.41 40.32
CA ALA A 230 4.20 12.11 39.01
C ALA A 230 3.73 10.70 38.63
N ALA A 231 2.67 10.63 37.83
CA ALA A 231 2.23 9.40 37.21
C ALA A 231 3.38 8.88 36.33
N SER A 232 4.11 7.90 36.84
CA SER A 232 5.20 7.17 36.19
C SER A 232 4.64 6.23 35.11
N SER A 233 3.98 6.80 34.10
CA SER A 233 3.46 6.07 32.93
C SER A 233 4.52 5.86 31.85
N GLY A 234 5.80 6.04 32.16
CA GLY A 234 6.93 5.74 31.29
C GLY A 234 7.50 4.35 31.55
N PHE A 235 8.14 3.76 30.53
CA PHE A 235 8.90 2.51 30.67
C PHE A 235 10.15 2.65 31.58
N LEU A 236 10.47 3.89 31.98
CA LEU A 236 11.59 4.28 32.82
C LEU A 236 11.13 4.66 34.23
N SER A 237 11.98 4.44 35.23
CA SER A 237 11.75 4.98 36.57
C SER A 237 11.88 6.51 36.59
N ALA A 238 11.46 7.14 37.70
CA ALA A 238 11.60 8.58 37.89
C ALA A 238 13.06 9.09 37.81
N ARG A 239 14.04 8.19 38.00
CA ARG A 239 15.48 8.47 37.90
C ARG A 239 16.11 7.85 36.65
N GLY A 240 15.32 7.17 35.84
CA GLY A 240 15.76 6.45 34.65
C GLY A 240 16.01 7.40 33.48
N ARG A 241 17.07 7.14 32.71
CA ARG A 241 17.34 7.84 31.45
C ARG A 241 17.86 6.88 30.39
N VAL A 242 17.48 7.14 29.15
CA VAL A 242 17.94 6.41 27.97
C VAL A 242 18.62 7.39 27.03
N SER A 243 19.80 7.02 26.55
CA SER A 243 20.52 7.70 25.49
C SER A 243 20.91 6.69 24.41
N HIS A 244 21.16 7.17 23.20
CA HIS A 244 21.68 6.35 22.11
C HIS A 244 23.07 6.83 21.70
N ASP A 245 23.92 5.91 21.25
CA ASP A 245 25.16 6.22 20.51
C ASP A 245 24.98 5.79 19.06
N GLU A 246 24.88 6.75 18.15
CA GLU A 246 24.70 6.50 16.71
C GLU A 246 25.89 5.77 16.07
N ARG A 247 27.12 5.99 16.58
CA ARG A 247 28.33 5.41 15.98
C ARG A 247 28.41 3.91 16.20
N THR A 248 27.96 3.44 17.36
CA THR A 248 28.00 2.01 17.73
C THR A 248 26.64 1.33 17.65
N ASN A 249 25.57 2.08 17.33
CA ASN A 249 24.18 1.64 17.39
C ASN A 249 23.85 0.94 18.72
N THR A 250 24.27 1.55 19.83
CA THR A 250 24.02 1.04 21.19
C THR A 250 23.07 1.95 21.95
N LEU A 251 22.21 1.35 22.76
CA LEU A 251 21.40 2.04 23.75
C LEU A 251 22.13 2.03 25.08
N LEU A 252 22.27 3.21 25.67
CA LEU A 252 22.75 3.40 27.02
C LEU A 252 21.53 3.62 27.92
N VAL A 253 21.26 2.64 28.78
CA VAL A 253 20.14 2.66 29.72
C VAL A 253 20.69 2.80 31.14
N VAL A 254 20.22 3.80 31.87
CA VAL A 254 20.51 3.97 33.30
C VAL A 254 19.19 3.86 34.06
N ASP A 255 18.98 2.77 34.80
CA ASP A 255 17.77 2.56 35.61
C ASP A 255 18.01 1.49 36.70
N THR A 256 16.98 1.23 37.52
CA THR A 256 16.90 0.11 38.46
C THR A 256 17.04 -1.25 37.75
N PRO A 257 17.67 -2.26 38.37
CA PRO A 257 17.94 -3.56 37.73
C PRO A 257 16.68 -4.23 37.13
N ASP A 258 15.54 -4.15 37.81
CA ASP A 258 14.28 -4.73 37.33
C ASP A 258 13.78 -4.07 36.03
N ARG A 259 13.94 -2.74 35.91
CA ARG A 259 13.54 -1.99 34.70
C ARG A 259 14.48 -2.25 33.55
N VAL A 260 15.79 -2.31 33.81
CA VAL A 260 16.80 -2.61 32.78
C VAL A 260 16.56 -4.00 32.17
N ASN A 261 16.28 -5.01 32.99
CA ASN A 261 15.92 -6.35 32.50
C ASN A 261 14.66 -6.34 31.63
N GLY A 262 13.62 -5.60 32.03
CA GLY A 262 12.40 -5.44 31.23
C GLY A 262 12.65 -4.74 29.90
N ILE A 263 13.52 -3.71 29.88
CA ILE A 263 13.93 -3.02 28.65
C ILE A 263 14.72 -3.97 27.74
N ARG A 264 15.64 -4.77 28.30
CA ARG A 264 16.40 -5.77 27.54
C ARG A 264 15.47 -6.78 26.86
N GLU A 265 14.48 -7.30 27.58
CA GLU A 265 13.51 -8.25 27.01
C GLU A 265 12.64 -7.59 25.92
N LEU A 266 12.27 -6.33 26.11
CA LEU A 266 11.50 -5.57 25.12
C LEU A 266 12.31 -5.31 23.85
N VAL A 267 13.58 -4.88 23.99
CA VAL A 267 14.51 -4.69 22.88
C VAL A 267 14.72 -6.00 22.13
N ALA A 268 14.88 -7.12 22.82
CA ALA A 268 15.01 -8.44 22.19
C ALA A 268 13.76 -8.85 21.38
N LYS A 269 12.56 -8.39 21.77
CA LYS A 269 11.32 -8.65 21.01
C LYS A 269 11.17 -7.72 19.80
N LEU A 270 11.68 -6.49 19.89
CA LEU A 270 11.61 -5.46 18.84
C LEU A 270 12.70 -5.64 17.77
N ASP A 271 13.90 -6.06 18.15
CA ASP A 271 15.06 -6.20 17.27
C ASP A 271 14.97 -7.48 16.41
N LYS A 272 14.00 -7.48 15.49
CA LYS A 272 13.79 -8.54 14.50
C LYS A 272 14.18 -8.06 13.10
N PRO A 273 14.70 -8.95 12.23
CA PRO A 273 14.96 -8.59 10.85
C PRO A 273 13.66 -8.19 10.14
N VAL A 274 13.71 -7.09 9.40
CA VAL A 274 12.59 -6.65 8.57
C VAL A 274 12.55 -7.48 7.30
N GLN A 275 11.34 -7.94 6.94
CA GLN A 275 11.13 -8.62 5.67
C GLN A 275 11.28 -7.63 4.51
N GLN A 276 11.83 -8.12 3.41
CA GLN A 276 11.96 -7.36 2.16
C GLN A 276 10.88 -7.78 1.18
N VAL A 277 10.46 -6.85 0.34
CA VAL A 277 9.49 -7.08 -0.73
C VAL A 277 10.12 -6.66 -2.05
N LEU A 278 10.11 -7.56 -3.02
CA LEU A 278 10.34 -7.27 -4.42
C LEU A 278 9.02 -6.83 -5.04
N ILE A 279 8.98 -5.65 -5.65
CA ILE A 279 7.83 -5.14 -6.39
C ILE A 279 8.21 -5.12 -7.87
N GLU A 280 7.45 -5.85 -8.67
CA GLU A 280 7.51 -5.79 -10.12
C GLU A 280 6.26 -5.10 -10.65
N SER A 281 6.43 -4.01 -11.38
CA SER A 281 5.36 -3.38 -12.15
C SER A 281 5.54 -3.71 -13.63
N ARG A 282 4.45 -3.88 -14.37
CA ARG A 282 4.47 -4.03 -15.83
C ARG A 282 3.50 -3.04 -16.44
N ILE A 283 4.00 -2.19 -17.32
CA ILE A 283 3.20 -1.24 -18.09
C ILE A 283 3.22 -1.72 -19.52
N VAL A 284 2.05 -2.09 -20.03
CA VAL A 284 1.86 -2.55 -21.41
C VAL A 284 1.12 -1.46 -22.16
N VAL A 285 1.72 -0.99 -23.25
CA VAL A 285 1.10 -0.06 -24.19
C VAL A 285 1.00 -0.75 -25.54
N ALA A 286 -0.20 -0.94 -26.04
CA ALA A 286 -0.44 -1.44 -27.39
C ALA A 286 -1.08 -0.34 -28.23
N THR A 287 -0.56 -0.12 -29.44
CA THR A 287 -1.15 0.79 -30.41
C THR A 287 -1.39 0.08 -31.74
N ASP A 288 -2.55 0.34 -32.32
CA ASP A 288 -2.98 -0.18 -33.62
C ASP A 288 -3.50 0.99 -34.46
N ASN A 289 -2.79 1.26 -35.56
CA ASN A 289 -3.03 2.39 -36.44
C ASN A 289 -3.36 1.86 -37.83
N PHE A 290 -4.55 2.17 -38.32
CA PHE A 290 -4.99 1.84 -39.67
C PHE A 290 -5.38 3.12 -40.39
N ALA A 291 -4.81 3.35 -41.57
CA ALA A 291 -5.23 4.43 -42.45
C ALA A 291 -5.42 3.93 -43.88
N ARG A 292 -6.51 4.36 -44.51
CA ARG A 292 -6.83 4.07 -45.90
C ARG A 292 -7.27 5.34 -46.59
N GLU A 293 -6.66 5.62 -47.72
CA GLU A 293 -6.96 6.80 -48.53
C GLU A 293 -7.06 6.41 -50.00
N ILE A 294 -8.08 6.93 -50.67
CA ILE A 294 -8.28 6.76 -52.11
C ILE A 294 -8.64 8.12 -52.67
N GLY A 295 -7.94 8.53 -53.73
CA GLY A 295 -8.13 9.80 -54.40
C GLY A 295 -7.94 9.68 -55.90
N ALA A 296 -8.43 10.66 -56.64
CA ALA A 296 -8.36 10.69 -58.08
C ALA A 296 -8.06 12.10 -58.61
N LYS A 297 -7.37 12.15 -59.75
CA LYS A 297 -7.24 13.34 -60.56
C LYS A 297 -7.89 13.09 -61.90
N PHE A 298 -8.61 14.08 -62.39
CA PHE A 298 -9.28 14.03 -63.68
C PHE A 298 -9.12 15.37 -64.38
N GLY A 299 -8.76 15.35 -65.65
CA GLY A 299 -8.64 16.53 -66.47
C GLY A 299 -9.06 16.27 -67.91
N ILE A 300 -9.77 17.21 -68.49
CA ILE A 300 -9.98 17.29 -69.92
C ILE A 300 -9.41 18.62 -70.41
N SER A 301 -8.61 18.56 -71.46
CA SER A 301 -8.12 19.75 -72.15
C SER A 301 -8.29 19.57 -73.63
N GLY A 302 -8.90 20.52 -74.29
CA GLY A 302 -9.27 20.38 -75.69
C GLY A 302 -9.47 21.72 -76.32
N GLY A 303 -9.41 21.74 -77.64
CA GLY A 303 -9.68 22.94 -78.38
C GLY A 303 -10.09 22.61 -79.80
N PHE A 304 -11.15 23.27 -80.26
CA PHE A 304 -11.58 23.16 -81.63
C PHE A 304 -11.82 24.54 -82.25
N GLN A 305 -11.63 24.61 -83.56
CA GLN A 305 -11.90 25.81 -84.32
C GLN A 305 -13.15 25.57 -85.18
N SER A 306 -14.14 26.43 -85.04
CA SER A 306 -15.35 26.45 -85.87
C SER A 306 -15.40 27.79 -86.61
N GLY A 307 -15.02 27.76 -87.89
CA GLY A 307 -14.87 28.98 -88.70
C GLY A 307 -13.83 29.93 -88.10
N SER A 308 -14.27 31.15 -87.76
CA SER A 308 -13.43 32.18 -87.13
C SER A 308 -13.41 32.10 -85.59
N THR A 309 -14.12 31.17 -84.97
CA THR A 309 -14.19 31.03 -83.51
C THR A 309 -13.31 29.89 -83.04
N THR A 310 -12.44 30.14 -82.06
CA THR A 310 -11.71 29.10 -81.33
C THR A 310 -12.39 28.89 -79.99
N VAL A 311 -12.70 27.64 -79.65
CA VAL A 311 -13.19 27.25 -78.34
C VAL A 311 -12.12 26.36 -77.71
N ALA A 312 -11.63 26.73 -76.53
CA ALA A 312 -10.72 25.92 -75.74
C ALA A 312 -11.35 25.60 -74.38
N THR A 313 -10.96 24.47 -73.82
CA THR A 313 -11.33 24.08 -72.46
C THR A 313 -10.12 23.42 -71.79
N SER A 314 -9.96 23.66 -70.49
CA SER A 314 -8.94 23.03 -69.67
C SER A 314 -9.38 22.95 -68.21
N GLY A 315 -8.46 22.55 -67.33
CA GLY A 315 -8.70 22.35 -65.90
C GLY A 315 -9.17 23.59 -65.15
N ASN A 316 -8.60 24.76 -65.48
CA ASN A 316 -8.95 26.03 -64.86
C ASN A 316 -8.95 27.20 -65.89
N ASN A 317 -9.47 28.36 -65.46
CA ASN A 317 -9.56 29.54 -66.32
C ASN A 317 -8.19 30.05 -66.76
N PHE A 318 -7.16 29.93 -65.93
CA PHE A 318 -5.79 30.32 -66.31
C PHE A 318 -5.26 29.44 -67.45
N ALA A 319 -5.45 28.13 -67.35
CA ALA A 319 -5.08 27.16 -68.36
C ALA A 319 -5.84 27.42 -69.67
N THR A 320 -7.14 27.70 -69.58
CA THR A 320 -7.98 28.02 -70.75
C THR A 320 -7.55 29.34 -71.41
N ASP A 321 -7.28 30.39 -70.63
CA ASP A 321 -6.77 31.68 -71.10
C ASP A 321 -5.41 31.53 -71.80
N THR A 322 -4.48 30.73 -71.25
CA THR A 322 -3.21 30.44 -71.92
C THR A 322 -3.40 29.75 -73.29
N MET A 323 -4.35 28.81 -73.39
CA MET A 323 -4.69 28.13 -74.64
C MET A 323 -5.28 29.09 -75.68
N GLU A 324 -6.19 29.97 -75.26
CA GLU A 324 -6.81 30.98 -76.13
C GLU A 324 -5.81 32.04 -76.59
N ASN A 325 -4.94 32.55 -75.71
CA ASN A 325 -3.91 33.53 -76.07
C ASN A 325 -2.92 32.99 -77.11
N ILE A 326 -2.53 31.71 -76.99
CA ILE A 326 -1.67 31.05 -77.98
C ILE A 326 -2.43 30.86 -79.30
N ALA A 327 -3.70 30.46 -79.26
CA ALA A 327 -4.54 30.34 -80.45
C ALA A 327 -4.72 31.68 -81.18
N LEU A 328 -4.94 32.77 -80.43
CA LEU A 328 -5.01 34.13 -80.96
C LEU A 328 -3.69 34.55 -81.62
N ASN A 329 -2.56 34.28 -80.97
CA ASN A 329 -1.23 34.58 -81.51
C ASN A 329 -0.96 33.81 -82.83
N ASN A 330 -1.29 32.52 -82.87
CA ASN A 330 -1.15 31.70 -84.08
C ASN A 330 -2.03 32.20 -85.23
N ARG A 331 -3.23 32.69 -84.92
CA ARG A 331 -4.14 33.31 -85.91
C ARG A 331 -3.58 34.62 -86.45
N LEU A 332 -3.12 35.52 -85.58
CA LEU A 332 -2.56 36.83 -85.98
C LEU A 332 -1.31 36.69 -86.85
N ASN A 333 -0.54 35.63 -86.64
CA ASN A 333 0.67 35.33 -87.41
C ASN A 333 0.43 34.51 -88.69
N ASN A 334 -0.82 34.40 -89.17
CA ASN A 334 -1.20 33.69 -90.41
C ASN A 334 -0.71 32.23 -90.48
N ARG A 335 -0.62 31.54 -89.34
CA ARG A 335 -0.21 30.13 -89.25
C ARG A 335 -1.37 29.16 -89.55
N ALA A 336 -2.22 29.52 -90.51
CA ALA A 336 -3.54 28.93 -90.79
C ALA A 336 -3.53 27.51 -91.40
N GLY A 337 -2.39 26.81 -91.38
CA GLY A 337 -2.22 25.47 -91.97
C GLY A 337 -1.65 24.41 -91.02
N SER A 338 -1.45 24.72 -89.73
CA SER A 338 -1.02 23.76 -88.73
C SER A 338 -2.22 22.98 -88.21
N THR A 339 -2.59 21.91 -88.92
CA THR A 339 -3.73 21.02 -88.66
C THR A 339 -3.65 20.16 -87.38
N GLY A 340 -2.71 20.47 -86.46
CA GLY A 340 -2.69 19.87 -85.13
C GLY A 340 -3.35 20.81 -84.12
N LEU A 341 -4.61 20.57 -83.78
CA LEU A 341 -5.33 21.42 -82.82
C LEU A 341 -4.74 21.36 -81.41
N LEU A 342 -4.03 20.28 -81.06
CA LEU A 342 -3.23 20.20 -79.83
C LEU A 342 -1.77 19.84 -80.17
N SER A 343 -0.81 20.62 -79.64
CA SER A 343 0.61 20.25 -79.64
C SER A 343 0.96 19.52 -78.34
N ALA A 344 1.97 18.65 -78.36
CA ALA A 344 2.42 17.93 -77.16
C ALA A 344 2.61 18.89 -75.97
N PRO A 345 2.31 18.46 -74.72
CA PRO A 345 2.44 19.32 -73.54
C PRO A 345 3.83 19.97 -73.46
N GLY A 346 3.88 21.30 -73.40
CA GLY A 346 5.12 22.08 -73.37
C GLY A 346 5.82 22.33 -74.73
N GLY A 347 5.21 21.94 -75.85
CA GLY A 347 5.75 22.17 -77.19
C GLY A 347 5.43 23.55 -77.77
N THR A 348 6.43 24.18 -78.39
CA THR A 348 6.33 25.46 -79.14
C THR A 348 5.96 25.21 -80.61
N GLY A 349 4.86 24.48 -80.84
CA GLY A 349 4.34 24.14 -82.17
C GLY A 349 3.23 25.09 -82.64
N GLY A 350 2.76 24.94 -83.89
CA GLY A 350 1.71 25.78 -84.49
C GLY A 350 0.26 25.46 -84.04
N GLY A 351 0.08 24.67 -82.98
CA GLY A 351 -1.24 24.28 -82.43
C GLY A 351 -1.56 24.94 -81.09
N ILE A 352 -2.71 24.61 -80.48
CA ILE A 352 -3.03 25.04 -79.11
C ILE A 352 -2.15 24.22 -78.15
N THR A 353 -1.24 24.87 -77.43
CA THR A 353 -0.35 24.18 -76.49
C THR A 353 -1.13 23.69 -75.28
N VAL A 354 -0.98 22.41 -74.93
CA VAL A 354 -1.59 21.88 -73.70
C VAL A 354 -0.89 22.51 -72.48
N PRO A 355 -1.66 23.09 -71.52
CA PRO A 355 -1.13 23.62 -70.27
C PRO A 355 -0.38 22.57 -69.43
N THR A 356 0.39 23.03 -68.45
CA THR A 356 1.10 22.14 -67.53
C THR A 356 0.13 21.28 -66.72
N LEU A 357 0.60 20.11 -66.25
CA LEU A 357 -0.26 19.13 -65.57
C LEU A 357 -1.02 19.72 -64.37
N GLY A 358 -0.40 20.62 -63.59
CA GLY A 358 -1.06 21.24 -62.44
C GLY A 358 -2.26 22.11 -62.79
N ASN A 359 -2.31 22.66 -64.01
CA ASN A 359 -3.34 23.60 -64.44
C ASN A 359 -4.42 22.97 -65.33
N ARG A 360 -4.15 21.78 -65.89
CA ARG A 360 -5.06 21.12 -66.84
C ARG A 360 -6.04 20.11 -66.23
N LEU A 361 -5.93 19.86 -64.93
CA LEU A 361 -6.82 18.98 -64.17
C LEU A 361 -8.07 19.74 -63.72
N ASN A 362 -9.26 19.24 -64.05
CA ASN A 362 -10.54 19.78 -63.58
C ASN A 362 -10.84 19.36 -62.14
N VAL A 363 -10.42 18.15 -61.77
CA VAL A 363 -10.55 17.59 -60.43
C VAL A 363 -9.17 17.15 -60.00
N SER A 364 -8.71 17.68 -58.87
CA SER A 364 -7.44 17.30 -58.27
C SER A 364 -7.69 16.95 -56.81
N LEU A 365 -8.09 15.70 -56.58
CA LEU A 365 -8.35 15.13 -55.26
C LEU A 365 -7.44 13.91 -55.02
N PRO A 366 -6.10 14.02 -55.18
CA PRO A 366 -5.20 12.91 -54.94
C PRO A 366 -5.15 12.53 -53.46
N THR A 367 -4.55 11.38 -53.17
CA THR A 367 -4.18 11.03 -51.79
C THR A 367 -3.14 12.01 -51.23
N THR A 368 -3.26 12.36 -49.96
CA THR A 368 -2.27 13.14 -49.20
C THR A 368 -1.12 12.27 -48.67
N ASN A 369 -1.30 10.95 -48.64
CA ASN A 369 -0.25 10.00 -48.30
C ASN A 369 0.86 9.95 -49.37
N THR A 370 2.07 10.38 -49.01
CA THR A 370 3.25 10.41 -49.89
C THR A 370 3.77 9.03 -50.30
N LYS A 371 3.32 7.96 -49.64
CA LYS A 371 3.65 6.55 -49.97
C LYS A 371 2.54 5.85 -50.75
N ALA A 372 1.50 6.55 -51.16
CA ALA A 372 0.42 5.98 -51.96
C ALA A 372 0.91 5.59 -53.36
N GLY A 373 0.40 4.46 -53.86
CA GLY A 373 0.60 4.08 -55.26
C GLY A 373 -0.31 4.90 -56.17
N SER A 374 0.15 5.22 -57.37
CA SER A 374 -0.65 5.89 -58.39
C SER A 374 -0.54 5.20 -59.74
N ILE A 375 -1.63 5.25 -60.51
CA ILE A 375 -1.67 4.86 -61.92
C ILE A 375 -2.31 5.99 -62.71
N GLY A 376 -1.56 6.51 -63.68
CA GLY A 376 -1.99 7.56 -64.59
C GLY A 376 -2.24 7.02 -65.98
N LEU A 377 -3.35 7.44 -66.59
CA LEU A 377 -3.70 7.21 -67.98
C LEU A 377 -3.92 8.57 -68.64
N SER A 378 -3.31 8.78 -69.80
CA SER A 378 -3.57 9.95 -70.63
C SER A 378 -3.95 9.48 -72.03
N ILE A 379 -5.08 9.93 -72.54
CA ILE A 379 -5.58 9.62 -73.87
C ILE A 379 -5.59 10.91 -74.67
N LEU A 380 -4.76 10.96 -75.72
CA LEU A 380 -4.69 12.09 -76.65
C LEU A 380 -5.48 11.75 -77.91
N GLY A 381 -6.58 12.47 -78.13
CA GLY A 381 -7.33 12.53 -79.38
C GLY A 381 -6.83 13.67 -80.29
N ALA A 382 -7.55 13.91 -81.40
CA ALA A 382 -7.19 14.97 -82.35
C ALA A 382 -7.42 16.39 -81.79
N ASP A 383 -8.44 16.53 -80.95
CA ASP A 383 -9.03 17.79 -80.46
C ASP A 383 -9.22 17.82 -78.93
N TYR A 384 -8.87 16.73 -78.24
CA TYR A 384 -8.91 16.65 -76.78
C TYR A 384 -7.80 15.75 -76.22
N LEU A 385 -7.46 16.01 -74.96
CA LEU A 385 -6.59 15.24 -74.10
C LEU A 385 -7.35 14.96 -72.82
N LEU A 386 -7.45 13.68 -72.45
CA LEU A 386 -8.08 13.21 -71.22
C LEU A 386 -7.01 12.64 -70.31
N ASP A 387 -6.88 13.21 -69.12
CA ASP A 387 -6.02 12.71 -68.04
C ASP A 387 -6.87 12.09 -66.94
N LEU A 388 -6.50 10.88 -66.52
CA LEU A 388 -7.05 10.19 -65.38
C LEU A 388 -5.92 9.63 -64.53
N GLU A 389 -5.87 9.98 -63.26
CA GLU A 389 -4.92 9.41 -62.31
C GLU A 389 -5.69 8.88 -61.11
N LEU A 390 -5.51 7.59 -60.79
CA LEU A 390 -6.00 7.02 -59.56
C LEU A 390 -4.84 6.89 -58.58
N SER A 391 -5.04 7.35 -57.35
CA SER A 391 -4.09 7.24 -56.26
C SER A 391 -4.75 6.51 -55.08
N ALA A 392 -4.05 5.54 -54.50
CA ALA A 392 -4.56 4.77 -53.39
C ALA A 392 -3.42 4.35 -52.45
N GLY A 393 -3.67 4.48 -51.15
CA GLY A 393 -2.76 4.06 -50.10
C GLY A 393 -3.51 3.41 -48.96
N GLN A 394 -3.00 2.29 -48.46
CA GLN A 394 -3.44 1.70 -47.21
C GLN A 394 -2.21 1.40 -46.36
N THR A 395 -2.22 1.86 -45.12
CA THR A 395 -1.15 1.65 -44.15
C THR A 395 -1.73 1.05 -42.89
N GLU A 396 -1.08 0.02 -42.39
CA GLU A 396 -1.41 -0.63 -41.12
C GLU A 396 -0.11 -0.67 -40.29
N GLY A 397 -0.20 -0.22 -39.04
CA GLY A 397 0.92 -0.14 -38.13
C GLY A 397 0.51 -0.62 -36.76
N ARG A 398 1.21 -1.62 -36.24
CA ARG A 398 1.01 -2.14 -34.90
C ARG A 398 2.28 -1.97 -34.08
N SER A 399 2.13 -1.50 -32.84
CA SER A 399 3.23 -1.39 -31.88
C SER A 399 2.80 -1.94 -30.53
N GLU A 400 3.74 -2.59 -29.85
CA GLU A 400 3.58 -3.06 -28.49
C GLU A 400 4.83 -2.68 -27.70
N LEU A 401 4.63 -1.99 -26.58
CA LEU A 401 5.69 -1.49 -25.71
C LEU A 401 5.43 -1.99 -24.29
N ILE A 402 6.35 -2.82 -23.81
CA ILE A 402 6.32 -3.35 -22.44
C ILE A 402 7.44 -2.68 -21.64
N SER A 403 7.11 -2.15 -20.48
CA SER A 403 8.06 -1.58 -19.53
C SER A 403 7.89 -2.26 -18.18
N SER A 404 8.95 -2.85 -17.63
CA SER A 404 8.87 -3.67 -16.40
C SER A 404 9.86 -3.22 -15.32
N PRO A 405 9.62 -2.07 -14.64
CA PRO A 405 10.47 -1.63 -13.53
C PRO A 405 10.34 -2.58 -12.32
N ARG A 406 11.46 -2.80 -11.64
CA ARG A 406 11.56 -3.68 -10.46
C ARG A 406 12.33 -2.98 -9.36
N VAL A 407 11.83 -3.06 -8.13
CA VAL A 407 12.48 -2.47 -6.96
C VAL A 407 12.34 -3.41 -5.76
N VAL A 408 13.39 -3.53 -4.95
CA VAL A 408 13.36 -4.26 -3.67
C VAL A 408 13.43 -3.23 -2.57
N THR A 409 12.54 -3.33 -1.59
CA THR A 409 12.56 -2.45 -0.41
C THR A 409 12.17 -3.21 0.85
N ALA A 410 12.53 -2.65 2.01
CA ALA A 410 12.10 -3.17 3.30
C ALA A 410 10.62 -2.86 3.56
N ASN A 411 9.99 -3.64 4.44
CA ASN A 411 8.63 -3.36 4.90
C ASN A 411 8.51 -1.93 5.46
N GLN A 412 7.48 -1.19 5.03
CA GLN A 412 7.20 0.22 5.38
C GLN A 412 8.24 1.24 4.91
N GLN A 413 9.20 0.86 4.05
CA GLN A 413 10.20 1.78 3.49
C GLN A 413 9.83 2.16 2.05
N GLU A 414 9.75 3.47 1.79
CA GLU A 414 9.54 4.00 0.44
C GLU A 414 10.76 3.72 -0.45
N ALA A 415 10.50 3.30 -1.69
CA ALA A 415 11.51 3.17 -2.73
C ALA A 415 11.02 3.71 -4.06
N ASP A 416 11.94 4.30 -4.81
CA ASP A 416 11.73 4.90 -6.11
C ASP A 416 12.74 4.35 -7.14
N ILE A 417 12.26 4.14 -8.36
CA ILE A 417 13.10 3.82 -9.52
C ILE A 417 12.67 4.71 -10.67
N VAL A 418 13.64 5.47 -11.21
CA VAL A 418 13.42 6.44 -12.31
C VAL A 418 14.32 6.09 -13.49
N GLN A 419 13.76 6.04 -14.69
CA GLN A 419 14.48 5.84 -15.94
C GLN A 419 13.95 6.80 -16.99
N GLY A 420 14.82 7.59 -17.61
CA GLY A 420 14.44 8.42 -18.75
C GLY A 420 15.50 9.45 -19.08
N GLN A 421 15.08 10.56 -19.66
CA GLN A 421 15.97 11.61 -20.14
C GLN A 421 15.42 12.99 -19.81
N ASP A 422 16.34 13.94 -19.61
CA ASP A 422 16.01 15.35 -19.46
C ASP A 422 16.07 16.04 -20.83
N ILE A 423 14.95 16.57 -21.27
CA ILE A 423 14.80 17.20 -22.59
C ILE A 423 15.12 18.69 -22.45
N PRO A 424 16.19 19.20 -23.08
CA PRO A 424 16.50 20.62 -23.06
C PRO A 424 15.52 21.39 -23.94
N TYR A 425 15.08 22.55 -23.47
CA TYR A 425 14.29 23.50 -24.23
C TYR A 425 14.75 24.93 -23.97
N SER A 426 14.63 25.78 -24.99
CA SER A 426 15.06 27.18 -24.88
C SER A 426 13.94 28.02 -24.30
N THR A 427 14.27 28.80 -23.26
CA THR A 427 13.42 29.85 -22.72
C THR A 427 14.07 31.19 -22.98
N ILE A 428 13.28 32.17 -23.40
CA ILE A 428 13.75 33.54 -23.47
C ILE A 428 13.44 34.18 -22.13
N SER A 429 14.48 34.43 -21.32
CA SER A 429 14.33 35.30 -20.16
C SER A 429 14.59 36.75 -20.61
N ALA A 430 13.68 37.66 -20.25
CA ALA A 430 13.91 39.08 -20.50
C ALA A 430 15.06 39.53 -19.58
N GLY A 431 16.17 39.99 -20.15
CA GLY A 431 17.25 40.58 -19.38
C GLY A 431 16.75 41.78 -18.60
N ALA A 432 17.01 41.83 -17.30
CA ALA A 432 16.70 43.00 -16.49
C ALA A 432 17.43 44.23 -17.07
N GLY A 433 16.67 45.26 -17.45
CA GLY A 433 17.22 46.55 -17.93
C GLY A 433 17.16 46.83 -19.44
N GLY A 434 16.29 46.17 -20.22
CA GLY A 434 16.09 46.51 -21.64
C GLY A 434 17.19 46.01 -22.59
N GLY A 435 18.04 45.08 -22.13
CA GLY A 435 19.01 44.38 -22.95
C GLY A 435 18.39 43.25 -23.79
N ALA A 436 19.08 42.86 -24.87
CA ALA A 436 18.67 41.79 -25.77
C ALA A 436 18.32 40.49 -25.02
N ALA A 437 17.22 39.87 -25.44
CA ALA A 437 16.72 38.63 -24.86
C ALA A 437 17.79 37.53 -24.90
N VAL A 438 18.15 36.97 -23.73
CA VAL A 438 19.18 35.91 -23.63
C VAL A 438 18.49 34.55 -23.61
N PRO A 439 18.77 33.65 -24.58
CA PRO A 439 18.22 32.30 -24.54
C PRO A 439 18.86 31.51 -23.39
N THR A 440 18.04 31.07 -22.43
CA THR A 440 18.41 30.20 -21.31
C THR A 440 17.90 28.79 -21.56
N VAL A 441 18.73 27.77 -21.38
CA VAL A 441 18.33 26.36 -21.53
C VAL A 441 17.71 25.87 -20.22
N ALA A 442 16.47 25.39 -20.29
CA ALA A 442 15.77 24.72 -19.20
C ALA A 442 15.56 23.23 -19.56
N PHE A 443 15.40 22.37 -18.55
CA PHE A 443 15.24 20.94 -18.74
C PHE A 443 13.85 20.49 -18.31
N LYS A 444 13.24 19.60 -19.10
CA LYS A 444 11.98 18.94 -18.76
C LYS A 444 12.17 17.42 -18.81
N GLN A 445 11.85 16.74 -17.71
CA GLN A 445 12.05 15.30 -17.60
C GLN A 445 10.98 14.56 -18.40
N ALA A 446 11.39 13.56 -19.17
CA ALA A 446 10.54 12.53 -19.74
C ALA A 446 11.01 11.17 -19.21
N VAL A 447 10.40 10.74 -18.11
CA VAL A 447 10.84 9.57 -17.33
C VAL A 447 9.69 8.59 -17.07
N LEU A 448 10.05 7.32 -16.99
CA LEU A 448 9.31 6.28 -16.32
C LEU A 448 9.75 6.28 -14.84
N GLU A 449 8.81 6.43 -13.92
CA GLU A 449 9.07 6.28 -12.49
C GLU A 449 8.05 5.34 -11.86
N LEU A 450 8.55 4.46 -11.01
CA LEU A 450 7.76 3.67 -10.08
C LEU A 450 8.19 4.09 -8.67
N LYS A 451 7.25 4.62 -7.91
CA LYS A 451 7.41 4.97 -6.51
C LYS A 451 6.45 4.12 -5.68
N VAL A 452 6.98 3.41 -4.69
CA VAL A 452 6.20 2.42 -3.94
C VAL A 452 6.57 2.37 -2.46
N THR A 453 5.57 2.18 -1.62
CA THR A 453 5.73 1.89 -0.19
C THR A 453 4.94 0.62 0.13
N PRO A 454 5.60 -0.52 0.38
CA PRO A 454 4.92 -1.76 0.72
C PRO A 454 4.66 -1.85 2.23
N THR A 455 3.60 -2.53 2.60
CA THR A 455 3.29 -2.92 3.97
C THR A 455 2.83 -4.37 4.00
N ILE A 456 3.56 -5.22 4.71
CA ILE A 456 3.23 -6.63 4.88
C ILE A 456 2.20 -6.75 6.01
N THR A 457 1.09 -7.41 5.71
CA THR A 457 0.02 -7.69 6.66
C THR A 457 0.22 -9.03 7.37
N ALA A 458 -0.46 -9.25 8.50
CA ALA A 458 -0.26 -10.44 9.33
C ALA A 458 -0.67 -11.76 8.64
N ASP A 459 -1.52 -11.69 7.61
CA ASP A 459 -1.94 -12.84 6.81
C ASP A 459 -1.01 -13.12 5.60
N GLY A 460 0.09 -12.38 5.47
CA GLY A 460 1.07 -12.55 4.40
C GLY A 460 0.74 -11.85 3.09
N ARG A 461 -0.29 -11.00 3.05
CA ARG A 461 -0.58 -10.13 1.90
C ARG A 461 0.24 -8.84 1.96
N VAL A 462 0.47 -8.24 0.80
CA VAL A 462 1.23 -7.01 0.65
C VAL A 462 0.27 -5.89 0.27
N PHE A 463 0.12 -4.93 1.18
CA PHE A 463 -0.50 -3.65 0.87
C PHE A 463 0.53 -2.76 0.17
N LEU A 464 0.17 -2.18 -0.96
CA LEU A 464 1.06 -1.37 -1.78
C LEU A 464 0.43 0.01 -1.95
N ASN A 465 1.15 1.05 -1.54
CA ASN A 465 0.88 2.42 -2.00
C ASN A 465 1.79 2.70 -3.20
N LEU A 466 1.20 2.94 -4.37
CA LEU A 466 1.89 2.99 -5.65
C LEU A 466 1.64 4.35 -6.32
N ASN A 467 2.71 4.97 -6.80
CA ASN A 467 2.66 6.01 -7.81
C ASN A 467 3.50 5.57 -9.01
N VAL A 468 2.85 5.46 -10.17
CA VAL A 468 3.49 5.09 -11.44
C VAL A 468 3.29 6.24 -12.41
N LYS A 469 4.38 6.83 -12.90
CA LYS A 469 4.35 7.83 -13.97
C LYS A 469 5.16 7.36 -15.18
N LYS A 470 4.65 7.64 -16.38
CA LYS A 470 5.31 7.40 -17.66
C LYS A 470 5.11 8.61 -18.55
N ASP A 471 6.18 9.39 -18.66
CA ASP A 471 6.25 10.55 -19.53
C ASP A 471 7.00 10.17 -20.81
N ALA A 472 6.47 10.59 -21.96
CA ALA A 472 7.10 10.38 -23.26
C ALA A 472 7.11 11.67 -24.08
N LEU A 473 8.22 11.92 -24.79
CA LEU A 473 8.28 13.01 -25.77
C LEU A 473 7.40 12.65 -26.98
N ASN A 474 6.42 13.49 -27.29
CA ASN A 474 5.58 13.33 -28.46
C ASN A 474 6.18 14.06 -29.66
N SER A 475 6.33 15.38 -29.55
CA SER A 475 6.85 16.24 -30.62
C SER A 475 7.39 17.56 -30.06
N TYR A 476 8.04 18.35 -30.92
CA TYR A 476 8.45 19.71 -30.58
C TYR A 476 7.51 20.71 -31.24
N TYR A 477 6.96 21.62 -30.44
CA TYR A 477 6.32 22.84 -30.92
C TYR A 477 7.39 23.89 -31.17
N THR A 478 7.63 24.24 -32.43
CA THR A 478 8.60 25.26 -32.82
C THR A 478 7.89 26.59 -33.13
N ASN A 479 8.38 27.68 -32.55
CA ASN A 479 7.99 29.05 -32.89
C ASN A 479 9.27 29.89 -33.11
N ALA A 480 9.13 31.13 -33.60
CA ALA A 480 10.21 32.11 -33.77
C ALA A 480 11.03 32.35 -32.48
N SER A 481 10.47 32.03 -31.31
CA SER A 481 11.10 32.18 -29.99
C SER A 481 11.82 30.93 -29.46
N GLY A 482 11.72 29.78 -30.12
CA GLY A 482 12.36 28.53 -29.68
C GLY A 482 11.57 27.26 -29.98
N SER A 483 12.16 26.12 -29.60
CA SER A 483 11.56 24.79 -29.69
C SER A 483 11.14 24.31 -28.30
N TYR A 484 9.86 23.93 -28.14
CA TYR A 484 9.25 23.52 -26.88
C TYR A 484 8.76 22.07 -26.98
N PRO A 485 9.16 21.17 -26.08
CA PRO A 485 8.73 19.78 -26.13
C PRO A 485 7.28 19.62 -25.65
N ILE A 486 6.48 18.87 -26.40
CA ILE A 486 5.17 18.36 -26.00
C ILE A 486 5.40 16.96 -25.39
N ILE A 487 5.01 16.79 -24.12
CA ILE A 487 5.21 15.54 -23.37
C ILE A 487 3.85 14.92 -23.08
N ASP A 488 3.67 13.69 -23.53
CA ASP A 488 2.53 12.86 -23.16
C ASP A 488 2.76 12.32 -21.75
N LYS A 489 1.83 12.59 -20.85
CA LYS A 489 1.89 12.13 -19.46
C LYS A 489 0.90 11.02 -19.19
N ARG A 490 1.35 9.96 -18.53
CA ARG A 490 0.51 8.86 -18.05
C ARG A 490 0.86 8.61 -16.59
N GLU A 491 -0.02 8.98 -15.67
CA GLU A 491 0.21 8.86 -14.23
C GLU A 491 -0.93 8.12 -13.56
N MET A 492 -0.60 7.29 -12.56
CA MET A 492 -1.55 6.57 -11.73
C MET A 492 -1.05 6.53 -10.29
N SER A 493 -1.86 7.03 -9.36
CA SER A 493 -1.66 6.87 -7.92
C SER A 493 -2.79 6.02 -7.34
N THR A 494 -2.44 4.91 -6.70
CA THR A 494 -3.42 3.98 -6.14
C THR A 494 -2.87 3.23 -4.94
N SER A 495 -3.76 2.69 -4.13
CA SER A 495 -3.43 1.81 -3.02
C SER A 495 -4.19 0.50 -3.18
N VAL A 496 -3.47 -0.63 -3.13
CA VAL A 496 -4.04 -1.96 -3.36
C VAL A 496 -3.50 -2.98 -2.37
N LEU A 497 -4.33 -3.95 -1.99
CA LEU A 497 -3.91 -5.12 -1.23
C LEU A 497 -3.80 -6.31 -2.19
N VAL A 498 -2.63 -6.94 -2.24
CA VAL A 498 -2.32 -8.02 -3.19
C VAL A 498 -1.72 -9.21 -2.45
N ASP A 499 -2.07 -10.42 -2.87
CA ASP A 499 -1.48 -11.64 -2.32
C ASP A 499 -0.01 -11.79 -2.73
N ASN A 500 0.78 -12.45 -1.88
CA ASN A 500 2.20 -12.69 -2.15
C ASN A 500 2.41 -13.49 -3.45
N GLY A 501 3.14 -12.91 -4.41
CA GLY A 501 3.48 -13.52 -5.68
C GLY A 501 2.39 -13.46 -6.75
N GLN A 502 1.21 -12.91 -6.45
CA GLN A 502 0.14 -12.77 -7.43
C GLN A 502 0.23 -11.45 -8.20
N THR A 503 -0.24 -11.46 -9.45
CA THR A 503 -0.31 -10.28 -10.30
C THR A 503 -1.73 -9.71 -10.28
N VAL A 504 -1.86 -8.42 -10.01
CA VAL A 504 -3.14 -7.69 -10.08
C VAL A 504 -3.05 -6.59 -11.14
N VAL A 505 -4.14 -6.43 -11.89
CA VAL A 505 -4.33 -5.29 -12.80
C VAL A 505 -4.78 -4.09 -11.96
N LEU A 506 -3.95 -3.05 -11.92
CA LEU A 506 -4.26 -1.82 -11.17
C LEU A 506 -5.26 -0.95 -11.90
N GLY A 507 -5.18 -0.96 -13.23
CA GLY A 507 -6.04 -0.17 -14.10
C GLY A 507 -5.49 -0.08 -15.52
N GLY A 508 -6.21 0.66 -16.35
CA GLY A 508 -5.84 0.89 -17.73
C GLY A 508 -6.71 1.95 -18.40
N VAL A 509 -6.28 2.36 -19.60
CA VAL A 509 -7.03 3.28 -20.45
C VAL A 509 -7.14 2.66 -21.83
N TYR A 510 -8.36 2.64 -22.36
CA TYR A 510 -8.66 2.22 -23.73
C TYR A 510 -9.13 3.44 -24.51
N GLU A 511 -8.44 3.76 -25.60
CA GLU A 511 -8.74 4.88 -26.47
C GLU A 511 -8.99 4.37 -27.89
N PHE A 512 -10.08 4.86 -28.49
CA PHE A 512 -10.47 4.53 -29.86
C PHE A 512 -10.88 5.81 -30.60
N ASP A 513 -10.07 6.20 -31.58
CA ASP A 513 -10.36 7.33 -32.48
C ASP A 513 -10.66 6.80 -33.88
N LYS A 514 -11.78 7.23 -34.44
CA LYS A 514 -12.23 6.89 -35.79
C LYS A 514 -12.60 8.16 -36.53
N THR A 515 -11.86 8.42 -37.60
CA THR A 515 -12.08 9.55 -38.51
C THR A 515 -12.43 9.04 -39.91
N ASP A 516 -13.63 9.36 -40.37
CA ASP A 516 -14.09 9.14 -41.75
C ASP A 516 -14.28 10.51 -42.43
N SER A 517 -13.44 10.83 -43.42
CA SER A 517 -13.48 12.09 -44.18
C SER A 517 -13.71 11.83 -45.67
N VAL A 518 -14.60 12.61 -46.29
CA VAL A 518 -14.90 12.51 -47.72
C VAL A 518 -14.95 13.91 -48.32
N THR A 519 -13.99 14.19 -49.19
CA THR A 519 -13.94 15.42 -49.99
C THR A 519 -14.39 15.08 -51.40
N LYS A 520 -15.42 15.73 -51.93
CA LYS A 520 -15.99 15.37 -53.24
C LYS A 520 -16.43 16.58 -54.04
N VAL A 521 -16.48 16.41 -55.37
CA VAL A 521 -17.18 17.33 -56.26
C VAL A 521 -18.69 17.15 -56.05
N PRO A 522 -19.45 18.22 -55.77
CA PRO A 522 -20.91 18.14 -55.66
C PRO A 522 -21.53 17.50 -56.91
N PHE A 523 -22.61 16.72 -56.73
CA PHE A 523 -23.28 15.94 -57.78
C PHE A 523 -22.44 14.78 -58.36
N LEU A 524 -21.27 15.05 -58.95
CA LEU A 524 -20.45 14.05 -59.64
C LEU A 524 -19.86 12.98 -58.69
N GLY A 525 -19.53 13.34 -57.46
CA GLY A 525 -18.97 12.40 -56.46
C GLY A 525 -19.97 11.37 -55.91
N ASP A 526 -21.27 11.56 -56.14
CA ASP A 526 -22.35 10.70 -55.62
C ASP A 526 -22.93 9.76 -56.68
N ILE A 527 -22.45 9.82 -57.92
CA ILE A 527 -22.92 8.94 -59.00
C ILE A 527 -22.47 7.49 -58.73
N PRO A 528 -23.36 6.49 -58.77
CA PRO A 528 -22.99 5.09 -58.60
C PRO A 528 -22.03 4.65 -59.71
N GLY A 529 -21.01 3.85 -59.35
CA GLY A 529 -19.96 3.39 -60.27
C GLY A 529 -18.84 4.40 -60.45
N ILE A 530 -19.10 5.56 -61.08
CA ILE A 530 -18.06 6.53 -61.46
C ILE A 530 -17.75 7.60 -60.40
N GLY A 531 -18.57 7.78 -59.38
CA GLY A 531 -18.38 8.82 -58.36
C GLY A 531 -17.09 8.69 -57.55
N ALA A 532 -16.47 7.51 -57.54
CA ALA A 532 -15.15 7.28 -56.93
C ALA A 532 -14.03 8.12 -57.58
N PHE A 533 -14.16 8.51 -58.86
CA PHE A 533 -13.18 9.36 -59.55
C PHE A 533 -13.33 10.85 -59.24
N PHE A 534 -14.41 11.24 -58.56
CA PHE A 534 -14.76 12.62 -58.25
C PHE A 534 -14.76 12.88 -56.73
N ARG A 535 -14.15 11.99 -55.94
CA ARG A 535 -14.03 12.11 -54.50
C ARG A 535 -12.69 11.57 -53.98
N ASN A 536 -12.18 12.18 -52.92
CA ASN A 536 -11.17 11.62 -52.03
C ASN A 536 -11.89 11.08 -50.79
N THR A 537 -11.59 9.84 -50.42
CA THR A 537 -12.08 9.20 -49.19
C THR A 537 -10.89 8.84 -48.31
N GLN A 538 -10.88 9.39 -47.10
CA GLN A 538 -9.88 9.12 -46.07
C GLN A 538 -10.56 8.44 -44.88
N ARG A 539 -10.02 7.31 -44.44
CA ARG A 539 -10.43 6.61 -43.24
C ARG A 539 -9.21 6.39 -42.36
N SER A 540 -9.32 6.78 -41.09
CA SER A 540 -8.29 6.59 -40.09
C SER A 540 -8.91 5.98 -38.84
N ASN A 541 -8.34 4.87 -38.37
CA ASN A 541 -8.67 4.26 -37.09
C ASN A 541 -7.40 4.18 -36.25
N GLN A 542 -7.44 4.73 -35.04
CA GLN A 542 -6.36 4.65 -34.09
C GLN A 542 -6.89 4.02 -32.80
N LYS A 543 -6.27 2.93 -32.37
CA LYS A 543 -6.56 2.27 -31.09
C LYS A 543 -5.34 2.34 -30.22
N ALA A 544 -5.52 2.68 -28.95
CA ALA A 544 -4.48 2.63 -27.95
C ALA A 544 -4.99 1.99 -26.67
N GLU A 545 -4.22 1.03 -26.14
CA GLU A 545 -4.51 0.37 -24.88
C GLU A 545 -3.32 0.54 -23.94
N LEU A 546 -3.59 0.99 -22.71
CA LEU A 546 -2.64 1.06 -21.62
C LEU A 546 -3.15 0.16 -20.50
N LEU A 547 -2.30 -0.76 -20.03
CA LEU A 547 -2.58 -1.60 -18.87
C LEU A 547 -1.39 -1.57 -17.91
N ILE A 548 -1.68 -1.45 -16.61
CA ILE A 548 -0.68 -1.46 -15.55
C ILE A 548 -0.93 -2.64 -14.62
N PHE A 549 0.07 -3.49 -14.48
CA PHE A 549 0.07 -4.67 -13.62
C PHE A 549 1.09 -4.49 -12.50
N VAL A 550 0.81 -5.06 -11.32
CA VAL A 550 1.77 -5.14 -10.23
C VAL A 550 1.81 -6.55 -9.64
N THR A 551 3.02 -6.98 -9.28
CA THR A 551 3.28 -8.28 -8.64
C THR A 551 4.24 -8.06 -7.48
N PRO A 552 3.77 -8.05 -6.22
CA PRO A 552 4.65 -8.07 -5.06
C PRO A 552 5.12 -9.49 -4.75
N LYS A 553 6.35 -9.64 -4.28
CA LYS A 553 6.91 -10.89 -3.79
C LYS A 553 7.69 -10.65 -2.50
N ILE A 554 7.25 -11.24 -1.41
CA ILE A 554 7.97 -11.21 -0.12
C ILE A 554 9.21 -12.09 -0.26
N LEU A 555 10.37 -11.53 0.04
CA LEU A 555 11.65 -12.25 0.07
C LEU A 555 11.82 -12.85 1.48
N SER A 556 11.69 -14.17 1.58
CA SER A 556 12.01 -14.91 2.80
C SER A 556 13.49 -15.29 2.83
N GLU A 557 14.16 -15.13 3.97
CA GLU A 557 15.59 -15.43 4.19
C GLU A 557 16.00 -16.91 3.98
N ASN A 558 15.08 -17.81 3.64
CA ASN A 558 15.37 -19.24 3.45
C ASN A 558 15.99 -19.62 2.08
N LEU A 559 16.47 -18.64 1.29
CA LEU A 559 17.33 -18.91 0.14
C LEU A 559 18.80 -18.96 0.62
N LYS A 560 19.16 -20.10 1.20
CA LYS A 560 20.57 -20.53 1.32
C LYS A 560 20.97 -21.33 0.09
#